data_AF-W7YQT3-F1
#
_entry.id   AF-W7YQT3-F1
#
_cell.length_a   1.000
_cell.length_b   1.000
_cell.length_c   1.000
_cell.angle_alpha   90.00
_cell.angle_beta   90.00
_cell.angle_gamma   90.00
#
_symmetry.space_group_name_H-M   'P 1'
#
loop_
_entity.id
_entity.type
_entity.pdbx_description
1 polymer ?
#
loop_
_entity_poly.entity_id
_entity_poly.type
_entity_poly.pdbx_seq_one_letter_code
_entity_poly.pdbx_strand_id
1 'polypeptide(L)'
;MENDTFDVVLAGSLLTRGDRGWIRGPIEQAVKVAAPLASIVTLSTEPVVGAVWSAMEEDGLTISTETYERMRSYQEYDQIKQTTR
;
A
#
# COMPACT_ATOMS: atom_id res chain seq x y z
N MET A 1 15.90 -14.14 4.49
CA MET A 1 15.38 -12.81 4.84
C MET A 1 16.48 -11.82 5.16
N GLU A 2 17.45 -12.13 6.02
CA GLU A 2 18.47 -11.15 6.45
C GLU A 2 19.32 -10.54 5.30
N ASN A 3 19.54 -11.31 4.23
CA ASN A 3 20.28 -10.87 3.02
C ASN A 3 19.37 -10.57 1.83
N ASP A 4 18.05 -10.53 2.02
CA ASP A 4 17.10 -10.28 0.93
C ASP A 4 16.77 -8.78 0.88
N THR A 5 16.74 -8.22 -0.33
CA THR A 5 16.28 -6.84 -0.56
C THR A 5 14.80 -6.87 -0.93
N PHE A 6 13.96 -6.28 -0.09
CA PHE A 6 12.52 -6.19 -0.32
C PHE A 6 11.92 -5.01 0.44
N ASP A 7 10.68 -4.67 0.09
CA ASP A 7 9.92 -3.61 0.75
C ASP A 7 8.98 -4.19 1.81
N VAL A 8 9.03 -3.63 3.02
CA VAL A 8 8.03 -3.81 4.06
C VAL A 8 6.99 -2.71 3.90
N VAL A 9 5.82 -3.08 3.39
CA VAL A 9 4.72 -2.15 3.15
C VAL A 9 3.93 -1.93 4.44
N LEU A 10 3.92 -0.68 4.93
CA LEU A 10 3.06 -0.26 6.03
C LEU A 10 1.68 0.10 5.50
N ALA A 11 0.66 -0.67 5.89
CA ALA A 11 -0.73 -0.48 5.50
C ALA A 11 -1.65 -0.33 6.72
N GLY A 12 -2.75 0.41 6.56
CA GLY A 12 -3.78 0.61 7.59
C GLY A 12 -3.76 2.02 8.19
N SER A 13 -4.93 2.49 8.62
CA SER A 13 -5.18 3.88 9.03
C SER A 13 -4.29 4.39 10.16
N LEU A 14 -3.87 3.50 11.07
CA LEU A 14 -2.95 3.84 12.16
C LEU A 14 -1.56 4.22 11.63
N LEU A 15 -1.09 3.54 10.59
CA LEU A 15 0.24 3.73 10.01
C LEU A 15 0.26 4.77 8.89
N THR A 16 -0.83 4.90 8.14
CA THR A 16 -0.91 5.79 6.97
C THR A 16 -1.46 7.18 7.31
N ARG A 17 -2.31 7.30 8.33
CA ARG A 17 -2.95 8.58 8.74
C ARG A 17 -2.77 8.91 10.22
N GLY A 18 -2.57 7.91 11.07
CA GLY A 18 -2.54 8.04 12.53
C GLY A 18 -1.15 8.24 13.14
N ASP A 19 -0.08 8.02 12.38
CA ASP A 19 1.26 8.16 12.92
C ASP A 19 1.62 9.63 13.12
N ARG A 20 1.87 10.00 14.37
CA ARG A 20 2.35 11.34 14.76
C ARG A 20 3.85 11.34 15.08
N GLY A 21 4.58 10.37 14.52
CA GLY A 21 6.03 10.22 14.66
C GLY A 21 6.46 9.23 15.74
N TRP A 22 5.56 8.41 16.28
CA TRP A 22 5.87 7.48 17.38
C TRP A 22 5.72 6.00 17.01
N ILE A 23 5.06 5.68 15.90
CA ILE A 23 4.82 4.29 15.49
C ILE A 23 5.90 3.82 14.52
N ARG A 24 6.26 4.64 13.54
CA ARG A 24 7.19 4.28 12.47
C ARG A 24 8.60 3.96 12.98
N GLY A 25 9.15 4.78 13.89
CA GLY A 25 10.53 4.61 14.38
C GLY A 25 10.80 3.24 15.02
N PRO A 26 9.97 2.77 15.98
CA PRO A 26 10.11 1.42 16.54
C PRO A 26 10.03 0.30 15.50
N ILE A 27 9.16 0.43 14.48
CA ILE A 27 9.03 -0.54 13.40
C ILE A 27 10.30 -0.54 12.54
N GLU A 28 10.83 0.63 12.18
CA GLU A 28 12.08 0.77 11.44
C GLU A 28 13.25 0.11 12.17
N GLN A 29 13.34 0.31 13.48
CA GLN A 29 14.37 -0.32 14.28
C GLN A 29 14.23 -1.85 14.31
N ALA A 30 13.00 -2.36 14.44
CA ALA A 30 12.74 -3.80 14.44
C ALA A 30 13.05 -4.44 13.07
N VAL A 31 12.64 -3.81 11.97
CA VAL A 31 12.95 -4.28 10.61
C VAL A 31 14.45 -4.27 10.36
N LYS A 32 15.17 -3.22 10.77
CA LYS A 32 16.62 -3.15 10.58
C LYS A 32 17.39 -4.26 11.31
N VAL A 33 16.86 -4.75 12.44
CA VAL A 33 17.45 -5.87 13.18
C VAL A 33 17.17 -7.21 12.49
N ALA A 34 15.97 -7.40 11.93
CA ALA A 34 15.56 -8.67 11.33
C ALA A 34 15.92 -8.81 9.83
N ALA A 35 15.96 -7.69 9.10
CA ALA A 35 16.20 -7.59 7.67
C ALA A 35 16.90 -6.25 7.35
N PRO A 36 18.22 -6.14 7.56
CA PRO A 36 18.98 -4.89 7.40
C PRO A 36 18.92 -4.27 6.00
N LEU A 37 18.65 -5.08 4.98
CA LEU A 37 18.56 -4.67 3.58
C LEU A 37 17.13 -4.37 3.11
N ALA A 38 16.14 -4.57 3.98
CA ALA A 38 14.76 -4.23 3.67
C ALA A 38 14.51 -2.72 3.81
N SER A 39 13.64 -2.20 2.95
CA SER A 39 13.17 -0.81 3.03
C SER A 39 11.76 -0.76 3.58
N ILE A 40 11.44 0.29 4.35
CA ILE A 40 10.05 0.54 4.78
C ILE A 40 9.41 1.53 3.83
N VAL A 41 8.29 1.11 3.25
CA VAL A 41 7.49 1.93 2.34
C VAL A 41 6.08 2.08 2.90
N THR A 42 5.48 3.24 2.73
CA THR A 42 4.08 3.46 3.07
C THR A 42 3.25 3.21 1.83
N LEU A 43 2.15 2.46 1.98
CA LEU A 43 1.22 2.23 0.89
C LEU A 43 0.68 3.57 0.38
N SER A 44 0.90 3.86 -0.90
CA SER A 44 0.57 5.13 -1.55
C SER A 44 -0.77 5.11 -2.28
N THR A 45 -1.50 3.99 -2.24
CA THR A 45 -2.79 3.81 -2.90
C THR A 45 -3.73 3.07 -1.97
N GLU A 46 -5.01 3.48 -1.91
CA GLU A 46 -5.99 2.81 -1.05
C GLU A 46 -6.09 1.30 -1.35
N PRO A 47 -6.13 0.41 -0.33
CA PRO A 47 -6.18 -1.03 -0.52
C PRO A 47 -7.34 -1.53 -1.41
N VAL A 48 -8.44 -0.77 -1.46
CA VAL A 48 -9.59 -1.07 -2.31
C VAL A 48 -9.23 -1.11 -3.80
N VAL A 49 -8.26 -0.31 -4.25
CA VAL A 49 -7.77 -0.33 -5.63
C VAL A 49 -7.12 -1.68 -5.94
N GLY A 50 -6.30 -2.19 -5.02
CA GLY A 50 -5.66 -3.51 -5.16
C GLY A 50 -6.67 -4.65 -5.20
N ALA A 51 -7.76 -4.54 -4.42
CA ALA A 51 -8.85 -5.52 -4.45
C ALA A 51 -9.57 -5.54 -5.82
N VAL A 52 -9.79 -4.37 -6.43
CA VAL A 52 -10.38 -4.28 -7.78
C VAL A 52 -9.44 -4.90 -8.82
N TRP A 53 -8.14 -4.62 -8.77
CA TRP A 53 -7.17 -5.26 -9.67
C TRP A 53 -7.15 -6.78 -9.53
N SER A 54 -7.16 -7.28 -8.29
CA SER A 54 -7.20 -8.72 -8.04
C SER A 54 -8.44 -9.37 -8.65
N ALA A 55 -9.61 -8.72 -8.55
CA ALA A 55 -10.84 -9.21 -9.16
C ALA A 55 -10.79 -9.19 -10.70
N MET A 56 -10.16 -8.17 -11.29
CA MET A 56 -9.96 -8.08 -12.73
C MET A 56 -9.03 -9.19 -13.24
N GLU A 57 -7.91 -9.42 -12.54
CA GLU A 57 -6.96 -10.48 -12.90
C GLU A 57 -7.61 -11.87 -12.79
N GLU A 58 -8.43 -12.11 -11.77
CA GLU A 58 -9.20 -13.35 -11.61
C GLU A 58 -10.19 -13.57 -12.78
N ASP A 59 -10.75 -12.49 -13.34
CA ASP A 59 -11.60 -12.53 -14.54
C ASP A 59 -10.80 -12.62 -15.85
N GLY A 60 -9.47 -12.79 -15.77
CA GLY A 60 -8.57 -12.92 -16.91
C GLY A 60 -8.24 -11.59 -17.61
N LEU A 61 -8.54 -10.46 -16.99
CA LEU A 61 -8.20 -9.14 -17.52
C LEU A 61 -6.77 -8.76 -17.15
N THR A 62 -5.98 -8.33 -18.14
CA THR A 62 -4.67 -7.73 -17.89
C THR A 62 -4.84 -6.26 -17.49
N ILE A 63 -4.25 -5.86 -16.36
CA ILE A 63 -4.21 -4.46 -15.95
C ILE A 63 -3.29 -3.68 -16.91
N SER A 64 -3.90 -2.94 -17.84
CA SER A 64 -3.16 -2.07 -18.75
C SER A 64 -2.56 -0.88 -18.01
N THR A 65 -1.50 -0.26 -18.57
CA THR A 65 -0.93 0.98 -18.03
C THR A 65 -1.98 2.09 -17.91
N GLU A 66 -2.89 2.20 -18.88
CA GLU A 66 -3.98 3.18 -18.84
C GLU A 66 -4.92 2.93 -17.66
N THR A 67 -5.31 1.67 -17.42
CA THR A 67 -6.12 1.28 -16.27
C THR A 67 -5.39 1.61 -14.97
N TYR A 68 -4.10 1.30 -14.88
CA TYR A 68 -3.27 1.60 -13.72
C TYR A 68 -3.23 3.12 -13.42
N GLU A 69 -2.97 3.94 -14.44
CA GLU A 69 -2.92 5.40 -14.32
C GLU A 69 -4.27 5.99 -13.90
N ARG A 70 -5.37 5.52 -14.49
CA ARG A 70 -6.73 5.94 -14.09
C ARG A 70 -7.01 5.58 -12.64
N MET A 71 -6.68 4.36 -12.22
CA MET A 71 -6.96 3.89 -10.87
C MET A 71 -6.12 4.61 -9.81
N ARG A 72 -4.92 5.09 -10.18
CA ARG A 72 -4.09 5.93 -9.31
C ARG A 72 -4.76 7.24 -8.89
N SER A 73 -5.76 7.72 -9.65
CA SER A 73 -6.55 8.89 -9.24
C SER A 73 -7.49 8.64 -8.05
N TYR A 74 -7.58 7.40 -7.57
CA TYR A 74 -8.33 7.00 -6.37
C TYR A 74 -7.39 6.59 -5.22
N GLN A 75 -6.17 7.13 -5.22
CA GLN A 75 -5.14 6.81 -4.24
C GLN A 75 -5.47 7.29 -2.81
N GLU A 76 -6.38 8.26 -2.68
CA GLU A 76 -6.92 8.71 -1.38
C GLU A 76 -8.40 8.34 -1.27
N TYR A 77 -8.82 7.89 -0.07
CA TYR A 77 -10.21 7.52 0.20
C TYR A 77 -11.22 8.61 -0.17
N ASP A 78 -10.90 9.88 0.10
CA ASP A 78 -11.79 11.02 -0.14
C ASP A 78 -12.04 11.29 -1.63
N GLN A 79 -11.20 10.74 -2.51
CA GLN A 79 -11.34 10.84 -3.96
C GLN A 79 -12.32 9.79 -4.51
N ILE A 80 -12.73 8.82 -3.69
CA ILE A 80 -13.70 7.79 -4.06
C ILE A 80 -15.10 8.31 -3.77
N LYS A 81 -15.84 8.66 -4.83
CA LYS A 81 -17.24 9.10 -4.71
C LYS A 81 -18.09 7.98 -4.13
N GLN A 82 -18.62 8.19 -2.94
CA GLN A 82 -19.57 7.28 -2.33
C GLN A 82 -20.95 7.46 -2.98
N THR A 83 -21.53 6.38 -3.47
CA THR A 83 -22.94 6.35 -3.84
C THR A 83 -23.76 6.06 -2.59
N THR A 84 -24.53 7.04 -2.14
CA THR A 84 -25.55 6.80 -1.11
C THR A 84 -26.59 5.87 -1.72
N ARG A 85 -26.77 4.69 -1.11
CA ARG A 85 -27.78 3.72 -1.52
C ARG A 85 -29.12 4.01 -0.86
#